data_AF-X1BIJ7-F1
#
_entry.id   AF-X1BIJ7-F1
#
_cell.length_a   1.000
_cell.length_b   1.000
_cell.length_c   1.000
_cell.angle_alpha   90.00
_cell.angle_beta   90.00
_cell.angle_gamma   90.00
#
_symmetry.space_group_name_H-M   'P 1'
#
loop_
_entity.id
_entity.type
_entity.pdbx_description
1 polymer ?
#
loop_
_entity_poly.entity_id
_entity_poly.type
_entity_poly.pdbx_seq_one_letter_code
_entity_poly.pdbx_strand_id
1 'polypeptide(L)'
;MISTDPWVWVSALMTICSFSLLYGENPLFRFGEYTYTAIVVAHSVVTGISTLNSRFAPLFSGAKPLLIIPLILGLMSLFVVWRRYAWIASFPIAIMIGVGTGLSMRALIATEILSNIAAVIRESGLILVGPPVSSLGYLIRVVFTITGVFYLLFTVAHKGPLNKPLSYLK
;
A
#
# COMPACT_ATOMS: atom_id res chain seq x y z
N MET A 1 -0.27 16.71 25.27
CA MET A 1 0.90 17.53 24.89
C MET A 1 0.76 17.83 23.41
N ILE A 2 0.78 19.10 23.02
CA ILE A 2 0.66 19.49 21.61
C ILE A 2 2.04 19.34 20.94
N SER A 3 2.11 18.74 19.75
CA SER A 3 3.39 18.58 19.06
C SER A 3 3.87 19.93 18.52
N THR A 4 5.14 20.26 18.74
CA THR A 4 5.80 21.46 18.21
C THR A 4 6.40 21.24 16.82
N ASP A 5 6.43 20.00 16.33
CA ASP A 5 7.04 19.68 15.04
C ASP A 5 6.15 20.13 13.87
N PRO A 6 6.64 21.00 12.96
CA PRO A 6 5.86 21.51 11.83
C PRO A 6 5.34 20.39 10.91
N TRP A 7 6.11 19.31 10.76
CA TRP A 7 5.75 18.16 9.93
C TRP A 7 4.50 17.43 10.41
N VAL A 8 4.27 17.39 11.73
CA VAL A 8 3.09 16.74 12.33
C VAL A 8 1.83 17.54 12.00
N TRP A 9 1.93 18.87 11.93
CA TRP A 9 0.82 19.73 11.54
C TRP A 9 0.49 19.62 10.06
N VAL A 10 1.50 19.54 9.21
CA VAL A 10 1.32 19.34 7.77
C VAL A 10 0.67 17.98 7.48
N SER A 11 1.12 16.90 8.14
CA SER A 11 0.53 15.57 7.97
C SER A 11 -0.91 15.50 8.50
N ALA A 12 -1.19 16.15 9.63
CA ALA A 12 -2.55 16.26 10.17
C ALA A 12 -3.48 17.01 9.19
N LEU A 13 -3.02 18.13 8.62
CA LEU A 13 -3.80 18.89 7.64
C LEU A 13 -4.08 18.06 6.38
N MET A 14 -3.09 17.36 5.84
CA MET A 14 -3.29 16.48 4.68
C MET A 14 -4.25 15.32 4.97
N THR A 15 -4.20 14.79 6.18
CA THR A 15 -5.13 13.74 6.64
C THR A 15 -6.58 14.26 6.66
N ILE A 16 -6.79 15.49 7.15
CA ILE A 16 -8.11 16.15 7.11
C ILE A 16 -8.56 16.38 5.66
N CYS A 17 -7.68 16.83 4.77
CA CYS A 17 -7.99 16.99 3.35
C CYS A 17 -8.46 15.67 2.73
N SER A 18 -7.80 14.55 3.02
CA SER A 18 -8.23 13.22 2.54
C SER A 18 -9.56 12.77 3.14
N PHE A 19 -9.79 12.97 4.44
CA PHE A 19 -11.08 12.60 5.08
C PHE A 19 -12.25 13.47 4.63
N SER A 20 -12.00 14.65 4.05
CA SER A 20 -13.05 15.47 3.43
C SER A 20 -13.79 14.72 2.30
N LEU A 21 -13.23 13.63 1.75
CA LEU A 21 -13.90 12.74 0.79
C LEU A 21 -15.22 12.18 1.34
N LEU A 22 -15.32 11.92 2.66
CA LEU A 22 -16.54 11.38 3.26
C LEU A 22 -17.75 12.31 3.11
N TYR A 23 -17.51 13.62 2.95
CA TYR A 23 -18.54 14.63 2.76
C TYR A 23 -18.80 14.95 1.27
N GLY A 24 -18.17 14.23 0.35
CA GLY A 24 -18.25 14.46 -1.09
C GLY A 24 -17.06 15.26 -1.65
N GLU A 25 -17.13 15.61 -2.93
CA GLU A 25 -16.09 16.38 -3.61
C GLU A 25 -16.11 17.86 -3.19
N ASN A 26 -15.27 18.21 -2.21
CA ASN A 26 -15.04 19.58 -1.75
C ASN A 26 -13.71 20.13 -2.32
N PRO A 27 -13.49 21.45 -2.46
CA PRO A 27 -12.24 21.98 -3.01
C PRO A 27 -11.03 21.64 -2.11
N LEU A 28 -11.25 21.43 -0.81
CA LEU A 28 -10.24 20.96 0.13
C LEU A 28 -9.74 19.54 -0.20
N PHE A 29 -10.65 18.64 -0.58
CA PHE A 29 -10.29 17.30 -1.02
C PHE A 29 -9.50 17.34 -2.34
N ARG A 30 -9.98 18.11 -3.32
CA ARG A 30 -9.28 18.30 -4.62
C ARG A 30 -7.86 18.83 -4.45
N PHE A 31 -7.66 19.77 -3.52
CA PHE A 31 -6.32 20.27 -3.20
C PHE A 31 -5.40 19.17 -2.68
N GLY A 32 -5.88 18.32 -1.76
CA GLY A 32 -5.13 17.16 -1.26
C GLY A 32 -4.80 16.17 -2.38
N GLU A 33 -5.77 15.86 -3.24
CA GLU A 33 -5.61 14.95 -4.37
C GLU A 33 -4.57 15.44 -5.39
N TYR A 34 -4.65 16.72 -5.81
CA TYR A 34 -3.69 17.29 -6.74
C TYR A 34 -2.28 17.37 -6.15
N THR A 35 -2.17 17.76 -4.87
CA THR A 35 -0.88 17.83 -4.18
C THR A 35 -0.25 16.44 -4.08
N TYR A 36 -1.02 15.43 -3.66
CA TYR A 36 -0.55 14.06 -3.57
C TYR A 36 -0.10 13.53 -4.93
N THR A 37 -0.92 13.70 -5.97
CA THR A 37 -0.60 13.23 -7.32
C THR A 37 0.63 13.94 -7.88
N ALA A 38 0.78 15.25 -7.67
CA ALA A 38 1.95 16.01 -8.08
C ALA A 38 3.24 15.53 -7.39
N ILE A 39 3.20 15.27 -6.08
CA ILE A 39 4.35 14.75 -5.32
C ILE A 39 4.74 13.36 -5.83
N VAL A 40 3.77 12.47 -6.06
CA VAL A 40 4.02 11.12 -6.58
C VAL A 40 4.69 11.19 -7.95
N VAL A 41 4.20 12.04 -8.85
CA VAL A 41 4.80 12.25 -10.17
C VAL A 41 6.21 12.82 -10.06
N ALA A 42 6.41 13.87 -9.25
CA ALA A 42 7.73 14.48 -9.05
C ALA A 42 8.76 13.48 -8.48
N HIS A 43 8.37 12.74 -7.45
CA HIS A 43 9.20 11.70 -6.86
C HIS A 43 9.55 10.60 -7.87
N SER A 44 8.58 10.16 -8.68
CA SER A 44 8.79 9.14 -9.72
C SER A 44 9.79 9.61 -10.78
N VAL A 45 9.74 10.88 -11.17
CA VAL A 45 10.71 11.47 -12.13
C VAL A 45 12.12 11.51 -11.54
N VAL A 46 12.28 11.99 -10.30
CA VAL A 46 13.60 12.09 -9.65
C VAL A 46 14.23 10.70 -9.44
N THR A 47 13.46 9.75 -8.93
CA THR A 47 13.93 8.36 -8.76
C THR A 47 14.26 7.71 -10.09
N GLY A 48 13.49 7.99 -11.15
CA GLY A 48 13.80 7.57 -12.52
C GLY A 48 15.17 8.07 -12.96
N ILE A 49 15.45 9.37 -12.84
CA ILE A 49 16.73 9.98 -13.22
C ILE A 49 17.89 9.41 -12.38
N SER A 50 17.71 9.28 -11.06
CA SER A 50 18.72 8.69 -10.18
C SER A 50 19.00 7.22 -10.54
N THR A 51 17.97 6.48 -10.93
CA THR A 51 18.10 5.10 -11.40
C THR A 51 18.83 5.04 -12.74
N LEU A 52 18.55 5.95 -13.67
CA LEU A 52 19.30 6.07 -14.92
C LEU A 52 20.79 6.32 -14.62
N ASN A 53 21.13 7.31 -13.78
CA ASN A 53 22.53 7.61 -13.47
C ASN A 53 23.27 6.44 -12.78
N SER A 54 22.65 5.86 -11.75
CA SER A 54 23.28 4.78 -10.98
C SER A 54 23.36 3.44 -11.72
N ARG A 55 22.49 3.19 -12.69
CA ARG A 55 22.42 1.92 -13.44
C ARG A 55 23.07 2.01 -14.82
N PHE A 56 23.12 3.18 -15.45
CA PHE A 56 23.74 3.37 -16.77
C PHE A 56 25.22 3.74 -16.69
N ALA A 57 25.68 4.44 -15.64
CA ALA A 57 27.12 4.68 -15.45
C ALA A 57 27.97 3.39 -15.42
N PRO A 58 27.56 2.29 -14.75
CA PRO A 58 28.31 1.03 -14.76
C PRO A 58 28.16 0.20 -16.04
N LEU A 59 27.25 0.54 -16.97
CA LEU A 59 27.17 -0.14 -18.28
C LEU A 59 28.42 0.14 -19.12
N PHE A 60 28.94 1.37 -19.08
CA PHE A 60 30.12 1.76 -19.84
C PHE A 60 31.44 1.30 -19.21
N SER A 61 31.43 1.02 -17.90
CA SER A 61 32.60 0.47 -17.17
C SER A 61 32.68 -1.06 -17.18
N GLY A 62 31.76 -1.76 -17.86
CA GLY A 62 31.85 -3.21 -18.10
C GLY A 62 31.58 -4.12 -16.91
N ALA A 63 31.20 -3.59 -15.74
CA ALA A 63 31.11 -4.40 -14.52
C ALA A 63 29.91 -5.36 -14.48
N LYS A 64 28.83 -5.11 -15.24
CA LYS A 64 27.58 -5.90 -15.20
C LYS A 64 26.79 -5.87 -16.53
N PRO A 65 27.06 -6.78 -17.49
CA PRO A 65 26.33 -6.85 -18.76
C PRO A 65 24.85 -7.23 -18.62
N LEU A 66 24.43 -7.78 -17.47
CA LEU A 66 23.04 -8.17 -17.21
C LEU A 66 22.05 -6.99 -17.16
N LEU A 67 22.54 -5.75 -17.04
CA LEU A 67 21.70 -4.54 -17.01
C LEU A 67 21.19 -4.09 -18.40
N ILE A 68 21.57 -4.79 -19.47
CA ILE A 68 21.03 -4.53 -20.82
C ILE A 68 19.53 -4.85 -20.90
N ILE A 69 19.07 -5.87 -20.18
CA ILE A 69 17.65 -6.28 -20.16
C ILE A 69 16.75 -5.16 -19.61
N PRO A 70 17.00 -4.57 -18.42
CA PRO A 70 16.20 -3.46 -17.92
C PRO A 70 16.33 -2.18 -18.77
N LEU A 71 17.43 -1.98 -19.51
CA LEU A 71 17.58 -0.87 -20.44
C LEU A 71 16.62 -1.02 -21.65
N ILE A 72 16.53 -2.22 -22.21
CA ILE A 72 15.58 -2.53 -23.30
C ILE A 72 14.14 -2.38 -22.79
N LEU A 73 13.82 -2.91 -21.60
CA LEU A 73 12.49 -2.76 -20.99
C LEU A 73 12.14 -1.29 -20.69
N GLY A 74 13.10 -0.49 -20.24
CA GLY A 74 12.94 0.95 -20.05
C GLY A 74 12.69 1.70 -21.36
N LEU A 75 13.41 1.35 -22.42
CA LEU A 75 13.16 1.90 -23.76
C LEU A 75 11.76 1.52 -24.28
N MET A 76 11.35 0.27 -24.05
CA MET A 76 10.02 -0.23 -24.41
C MET A 76 8.90 0.54 -23.69
N SER A 77 9.13 0.93 -22.43
CA SER A 77 8.19 1.73 -21.65
C SER A 77 7.96 3.14 -22.21
N LEU A 78 8.93 3.75 -22.90
CA LEU A 78 8.79 5.09 -23.47
C LEU A 78 7.78 5.13 -24.63
N PHE A 79 7.51 4.00 -25.27
CA PHE A 79 6.52 3.90 -26.34
C PHE A 79 5.08 4.06 -25.87
N VAL A 80 4.83 4.18 -24.55
CA VAL A 80 3.49 4.44 -23.99
C VAL A 80 2.90 5.77 -24.47
N VAL A 81 3.74 6.73 -24.84
CA VAL A 81 3.32 8.06 -25.34
C VAL A 81 2.64 7.96 -26.71
N TRP A 82 3.02 6.99 -27.54
CA TRP A 82 2.43 6.81 -28.87
C TRP A 82 1.30 5.78 -28.84
N ARG A 83 0.06 6.25 -29.05
CA ARG A 83 -1.15 5.40 -29.14
C ARG A 83 -1.00 4.18 -30.08
N ARG A 84 -0.20 4.29 -31.14
CA ARG A 84 0.02 3.21 -32.12
C ARG A 84 1.00 2.12 -31.63
N TYR A 85 1.96 2.48 -30.78
CA TYR A 85 3.00 1.57 -30.26
C TYR A 85 2.86 1.26 -28.77
N ALA A 86 1.80 1.75 -28.13
CA ALA A 86 1.53 1.57 -26.71
C ALA A 86 1.53 0.09 -26.27
N TRP A 87 1.21 -0.85 -27.18
CA TRP A 87 1.26 -2.29 -26.89
C TRP A 87 2.66 -2.79 -26.50
N ILE A 88 3.73 -2.13 -26.96
CA ILE A 88 5.12 -2.49 -26.65
C ILE A 88 5.42 -2.16 -25.18
N ALA A 89 4.79 -1.12 -24.62
CA ALA A 89 4.93 -0.76 -23.22
C ALA A 89 4.19 -1.74 -22.28
N SER A 90 3.30 -2.59 -22.78
CA SER A 90 2.60 -3.58 -21.96
C SER A 90 3.52 -4.67 -21.41
N PHE A 91 4.59 -5.05 -22.13
CA PHE A 91 5.55 -6.06 -21.66
C PHE A 91 6.31 -5.63 -20.40
N PRO A 92 6.97 -4.46 -20.35
CA PRO A 92 7.65 -4.01 -19.13
C PRO A 92 6.67 -3.79 -17.97
N ILE A 93 5.46 -3.29 -18.24
CA ILE A 93 4.43 -3.10 -17.21
C ILE A 93 3.97 -4.45 -16.63
N ALA A 94 3.76 -5.47 -17.47
CA ALA A 94 3.40 -6.82 -17.01
C ALA A 94 4.50 -7.43 -16.13
N ILE A 95 5.77 -7.25 -16.49
CA ILE A 95 6.91 -7.70 -15.67
C ILE A 95 6.95 -6.94 -14.34
N MET A 96 6.76 -5.62 -14.33
CA MET A 96 6.70 -4.84 -13.08
C MET A 96 5.58 -5.31 -12.17
N ILE A 97 4.38 -5.53 -12.70
CA ILE A 97 3.24 -6.02 -11.92
C ILE A 97 3.52 -7.45 -11.42
N GLY A 98 4.08 -8.34 -12.26
CA GLY A 98 4.42 -9.71 -11.85
C GLY A 98 5.46 -9.76 -10.73
N VAL A 99 6.53 -8.99 -10.83
CA VAL A 99 7.55 -8.90 -9.78
C VAL A 99 7.00 -8.21 -8.53
N GLY A 100 6.26 -7.12 -8.71
CA GLY A 100 5.66 -6.34 -7.63
C GLY A 100 4.67 -7.16 -6.81
N THR A 101 3.78 -7.90 -7.48
CA THR A 101 2.83 -8.82 -6.84
C THR A 101 3.54 -9.99 -6.18
N GLY A 102 4.54 -10.60 -6.83
CA GLY A 102 5.30 -11.71 -6.25
C GLY A 102 6.10 -11.31 -5.00
N LEU A 103 6.67 -10.11 -4.97
CA LEU A 103 7.35 -9.57 -3.80
C LEU A 103 6.35 -9.21 -2.69
N SER A 104 5.25 -8.53 -3.06
CA SER A 104 4.20 -8.14 -2.12
C SER A 104 3.55 -9.36 -1.48
N MET A 105 3.26 -10.42 -2.22
CA MET A 105 2.67 -11.65 -1.68
C MET A 105 3.57 -12.29 -0.61
N ARG A 106 4.88 -12.32 -0.85
CA ARG A 106 5.85 -12.81 0.15
C ARG A 106 5.88 -11.92 1.39
N ALA A 107 5.89 -10.60 1.20
CA ALA A 107 5.86 -9.65 2.30
C ALA A 107 4.58 -9.78 3.12
N LEU A 108 3.41 -9.82 2.47
CA LEU A 108 2.10 -9.97 3.11
C LEU A 108 2.00 -11.25 3.94
N ILE A 109 2.52 -12.38 3.46
CA ILE A 109 2.52 -13.61 4.25
C ILE A 109 3.37 -13.45 5.52
N ALA A 110 4.57 -12.87 5.39
CA ALA A 110 5.47 -12.69 6.53
C ALA A 110 4.95 -11.65 7.54
N THR A 111 4.42 -10.52 7.07
CA THR A 111 3.95 -9.43 7.93
C THR A 111 2.52 -9.66 8.38
N GLU A 112 1.58 -9.88 7.48
CA GLU A 112 0.17 -9.93 7.84
C GLU A 112 -0.24 -11.28 8.44
N ILE A 113 0.36 -12.40 8.02
CA ILE A 113 -0.05 -13.71 8.56
C ILE A 113 0.84 -14.09 9.72
N LEU A 114 2.15 -14.19 9.49
CA LEU A 114 3.06 -14.74 10.49
C LEU A 114 3.22 -13.80 11.69
N SER A 115 3.33 -12.49 11.47
CA SER A 115 3.46 -11.54 12.59
C SER A 115 2.17 -11.41 13.40
N ASN A 116 0.99 -11.46 12.76
CA ASN A 116 -0.28 -11.44 13.50
C ASN A 116 -0.48 -12.71 14.34
N ILE A 117 -0.12 -13.90 13.82
CA ILE A 117 -0.15 -15.14 14.62
C ILE A 117 0.82 -15.07 15.80
N ALA A 118 2.07 -14.64 15.55
CA ALA A 118 3.06 -14.48 16.60
C ALA A 118 2.64 -13.45 17.65
N ALA A 119 1.99 -12.36 17.23
CA ALA A 119 1.43 -11.35 18.10
C ALA A 119 0.33 -11.92 18.99
N VAL A 120 -0.64 -12.66 18.44
CA VAL A 120 -1.71 -13.31 19.23
C VAL A 120 -1.14 -14.30 20.24
N ILE A 121 -0.15 -15.12 19.87
CA ILE A 121 0.49 -16.07 20.79
C ILE A 121 1.19 -15.33 21.93
N ARG A 122 1.99 -14.30 21.60
CA ARG A 122 2.72 -13.52 22.60
C ARG A 122 1.77 -12.75 23.52
N GLU A 123 0.75 -12.11 22.96
CA GLU A 123 -0.24 -11.36 23.72
C GLU A 123 -1.07 -12.29 24.62
N SER A 124 -1.38 -13.52 24.18
CA SER A 124 -2.12 -14.50 25.00
C SER A 124 -1.41 -14.89 26.30
N GLY A 125 -0.08 -15.02 26.27
CA GLY A 125 0.73 -15.33 27.46
C GLY A 125 0.87 -14.17 28.45
N LEU A 126 0.66 -12.93 27.98
CA LEU A 126 0.82 -11.70 28.78
C LEU A 126 -0.50 -11.25 29.42
N ILE A 127 -1.64 -11.88 29.09
CA ILE A 127 -2.96 -11.56 29.66
C ILE A 127 -2.95 -11.67 31.19
N LEU A 128 -2.25 -12.68 31.74
CA LEU A 128 -2.26 -12.97 33.19
C LEU A 128 -1.22 -12.21 34.02
N VAL A 129 -0.22 -11.55 33.42
CA VAL A 129 0.98 -11.06 34.15
C VAL A 129 1.12 -9.52 34.14
N GLY A 130 0.20 -8.78 33.50
CA GLY A 130 0.29 -7.33 33.31
C GLY A 130 -0.58 -6.45 34.23
N PRO A 131 -0.35 -5.13 34.23
CA PRO A 131 -1.28 -4.14 34.78
C PRO A 131 -2.70 -4.31 34.18
N PRO A 132 -3.77 -4.10 34.96
CA PRO A 132 -5.15 -4.41 34.54
C PRO A 132 -5.59 -3.68 33.26
N VAL A 133 -5.08 -2.47 33.02
CA VAL A 133 -5.39 -1.68 31.80
C VAL A 133 -4.76 -2.31 30.55
N SER A 134 -3.52 -2.79 30.64
CA SER A 134 -2.83 -3.47 29.53
C SER A 134 -3.37 -4.86 29.27
N SER A 135 -3.73 -5.62 30.32
CA SER A 135 -4.32 -6.95 30.19
C SER A 135 -5.67 -6.92 29.47
N LEU A 136 -6.50 -5.90 29.73
CA LEU A 136 -7.75 -5.69 29.01
C LEU A 136 -7.52 -5.37 27.53
N GLY A 137 -6.48 -4.58 27.23
CA GLY A 137 -6.06 -4.30 25.85
C GLY A 137 -5.63 -5.56 25.09
N TYR A 138 -4.85 -6.44 25.71
CA TYR A 138 -4.43 -7.71 25.11
C TYR A 138 -5.61 -8.67 24.90
N LEU A 139 -6.53 -8.74 25.87
CA LEU A 139 -7.73 -9.57 25.76
C LEU A 139 -8.62 -9.12 24.59
N ILE A 140 -8.87 -7.81 24.46
CA ILE A 140 -9.66 -7.25 23.36
C ILE A 140 -9.02 -7.60 22.02
N ARG A 141 -7.71 -7.40 21.85
CA ARG A 141 -7.02 -7.70 20.58
C ARG A 141 -7.13 -9.18 20.21
N VAL A 142 -6.88 -10.08 21.17
CA VAL A 142 -6.97 -11.52 20.92
C VAL A 142 -8.39 -11.93 20.54
N VAL A 143 -9.40 -11.46 21.29
CA VAL A 143 -10.81 -11.78 21.00
C VAL A 143 -11.23 -11.22 19.64
N PHE A 144 -10.94 -9.96 19.34
CA PHE A 144 -11.31 -9.34 18.05
C PHE A 144 -10.61 -9.99 16.87
N THR A 145 -9.33 -10.37 17.00
CA THR A 145 -8.62 -11.08 15.94
C THR A 145 -9.21 -12.46 15.70
N ILE A 146 -9.52 -13.23 16.76
CA ILE A 146 -10.17 -14.54 16.62
C ILE A 146 -11.56 -14.37 16.00
N THR A 147 -12.42 -13.49 16.56
CA THR A 147 -13.76 -13.23 16.03
C THR A 147 -13.72 -12.73 14.59
N GLY A 148 -12.77 -11.87 14.23
CA GLY A 148 -12.57 -11.37 12.87
C GLY A 148 -12.18 -12.48 11.90
N VAL A 149 -11.25 -13.35 12.29
CA VAL A 149 -10.87 -14.54 11.50
C VAL A 149 -12.05 -15.47 11.32
N PHE A 150 -12.82 -15.77 12.39
CA PHE A 150 -14.03 -16.58 12.29
C PHE A 150 -15.08 -15.95 11.36
N TYR A 151 -15.35 -14.65 11.52
CA TYR A 151 -16.32 -13.93 10.70
C TYR A 151 -15.95 -13.93 9.21
N LEU A 152 -14.67 -13.66 8.89
CA LEU A 152 -14.17 -13.58 7.51
C LEU A 152 -14.03 -14.98 6.87
N LEU A 153 -13.48 -15.97 7.57
CA LEU A 153 -13.30 -17.33 7.02
C LEU A 153 -14.63 -18.05 6.84
N PHE A 154 -15.52 -17.98 7.84
CA PHE A 154 -16.80 -18.67 7.72
C PHE A 154 -17.80 -17.94 6.85
N THR A 155 -17.45 -16.74 6.33
CA THR A 155 -18.33 -15.84 5.57
C THR A 155 -19.76 -16.08 6.02
N VAL A 156 -20.03 -15.78 7.29
CA VAL A 156 -21.40 -15.93 7.80
C VAL A 156 -22.22 -14.95 6.99
N ALA A 157 -22.84 -15.46 5.93
CA ALA A 157 -23.70 -14.69 5.07
C ALA A 157 -24.77 -14.15 6.00
N HIS A 158 -24.79 -12.83 6.18
CA HIS A 158 -25.84 -12.17 6.94
C HIS A 158 -27.16 -12.38 6.20
N LYS A 159 -27.80 -13.55 6.39
CA LYS A 159 -29.21 -13.78 6.07
C LYS A 159 -30.03 -13.18 7.21
N GLY A 160 -30.01 -11.85 7.29
CA GLY A 160 -30.79 -11.05 8.22
C GLY A 160 -31.59 -9.98 7.49
N PRO A 161 -32.62 -9.40 8.15
CA PRO A 161 -33.58 -8.47 7.54
C PRO A 161 -33.01 -7.14 7.00
N LEU A 162 -31.71 -6.87 7.21
CA LEU A 162 -30.98 -5.70 6.71
C LEU A 162 -30.43 -5.87 5.28
N ASN A 163 -30.80 -6.92 4.55
CA ASN A 163 -30.34 -7.15 3.16
C ASN A 163 -30.98 -6.23 2.09
N LYS A 164 -31.74 -5.21 2.51
CA LYS A 164 -32.48 -4.32 1.59
C LYS A 164 -31.68 -3.22 0.87
N PRO A 165 -30.47 -2.77 1.27
CA PRO A 165 -29.76 -1.77 0.48
C PRO A 165 -28.88 -2.37 -0.64
N LEU A 166 -28.68 -3.69 -0.69
CA LEU A 166 -27.77 -4.33 -1.66
C LEU A 166 -28.48 -4.97 -2.87
N SER A 167 -29.81 -4.87 -3.00
CA SER A 167 -30.53 -5.42 -4.16
C SER A 167 -30.59 -4.48 -5.38
N TYR A 168 -29.98 -3.29 -5.31
CA TYR A 168 -29.98 -2.31 -6.41
C TYR A 168 -28.81 -2.45 -7.40
N LEU A 169 -27.94 -3.45 -7.21
CA LEU A 169 -26.81 -3.76 -8.11
C LEU A 169 -26.96 -5.16 -8.74
N LYS A 170 -28.12 -5.41 -9.35
CA LYS A 170 -28.28 -6.48 -10.35
C LYS A 170 -28.60 -5.87 -11.70
#